data_AF-A0A2A4X3D7-F1
#
_entry.id   AF-A0A2A4X3D7-F1
#
_cell.length_a   1.000
_cell.length_b   1.000
_cell.length_c   1.000
_cell.angle_alpha   90.00
_cell.angle_beta   90.00
_cell.angle_gamma   90.00
#
_symmetry.space_group_name_H-M   'P 1'
#
loop_
_entity.id
_entity.type
_entity.pdbx_description
1 polymer ?
#
loop_
_entity_poly.entity_id
_entity_poly.type
_entity_poly.pdbx_seq_one_letter_code
_entity_poly.pdbx_strand_id
1 'polypeptide(L)'
;MKKLKTLAALLATVSLTSCSLPGLMSLGDAQPGEVLMPGETTALQFFTNIPNFDTEIGLQEGVQYELKINLLSNWLDSTIDRNENKQTLDQYGFADSVMPIPAVSLLKRSREHNWFELMLLQPNCKRSSLVGISDLTFDEASGSYNFVATCDGKLTLFVNDSHGFYSNNSGFASISLSRV
;
A
#
# COMPACT_ATOMS: atom_id res chain seq x y z
N MET A 1 20.49 -55.65 37.97
CA MET A 1 20.41 -56.76 37.00
C MET A 1 18.99 -57.29 36.96
N LYS A 2 18.49 -57.65 35.76
CA LYS A 2 17.10 -58.05 35.36
C LYS A 2 16.24 -56.85 34.94
N LYS A 3 15.73 -56.68 33.72
CA LYS A 3 15.72 -57.36 32.41
C LYS A 3 15.45 -56.25 31.35
N LEU A 4 16.24 -56.13 30.28
CA LEU A 4 15.94 -56.61 28.92
C LEU A 4 14.77 -55.83 28.26
N LYS A 5 15.04 -54.73 27.56
CA LYS A 5 15.25 -54.57 26.08
C LYS A 5 13.95 -54.60 25.23
N THR A 6 13.98 -53.75 24.20
CA THR A 6 13.24 -53.76 22.92
C THR A 6 11.79 -53.29 22.88
N LEU A 7 11.58 -52.05 22.40
CA LEU A 7 10.79 -51.72 21.19
C LEU A 7 11.08 -50.23 20.86
N ALA A 8 12.03 -49.95 19.97
CA ALA A 8 11.80 -49.75 18.54
C ALA A 8 10.83 -48.58 18.23
N ALA A 9 11.44 -47.47 17.80
CA ALA A 9 11.01 -46.61 16.71
C ALA A 9 9.49 -46.46 16.50
N LEU A 10 8.96 -45.33 16.97
CA LEU A 10 8.08 -44.53 16.13
C LEU A 10 8.62 -43.11 16.09
N LEU A 11 9.48 -42.88 15.09
CA LEU A 11 9.50 -41.61 14.38
C LEU A 11 8.07 -41.41 13.84
N ALA A 12 7.23 -40.71 14.61
CA ALA A 12 6.10 -40.01 14.05
C ALA A 12 6.62 -38.62 13.70
N THR A 13 7.10 -38.50 12.47
CA THR A 13 7.27 -37.24 11.76
C THR A 13 5.99 -36.44 11.92
N VAL A 14 5.98 -35.50 12.87
CA VAL A 14 5.04 -34.39 12.86
C VAL A 14 5.42 -33.58 11.63
N SER A 15 4.79 -33.96 10.53
CA SER A 15 4.76 -33.17 9.31
C SER A 15 4.15 -31.85 9.75
N LEU A 16 4.99 -30.82 9.87
CA LEU A 16 4.55 -29.45 9.91
C LEU A 16 3.89 -29.19 8.56
N THR A 17 2.64 -29.61 8.42
CA THR A 17 1.72 -28.98 7.49
C THR A 17 1.72 -27.51 7.90
N SER A 18 2.40 -26.67 7.12
CA SER A 18 2.29 -25.23 7.23
C SER A 18 0.83 -24.88 6.98
N CYS A 19 0.03 -24.88 8.05
CA CYS A 19 -1.21 -24.13 8.08
C CYS A 19 -0.80 -22.68 7.83
N SER A 20 -1.09 -22.19 6.64
CA SER A 20 -1.09 -20.76 6.35
C SER A 20 -2.03 -20.10 7.35
N LEU A 21 -1.45 -19.48 8.38
CA LEU A 21 -2.18 -18.63 9.30
C LEU A 21 -2.82 -17.51 8.46
N PRO A 22 -4.16 -17.37 8.44
CA PRO A 22 -4.78 -16.19 7.87
C PRO A 22 -4.45 -15.03 8.81
N GLY A 23 -3.39 -14.28 8.49
CA GLY A 23 -2.91 -13.19 9.32
C GLY A 23 -1.41 -12.87 9.21
N LEU A 24 -0.59 -13.75 8.64
CA LEU A 24 0.74 -13.35 8.15
C LEU A 24 0.59 -13.01 6.65
N MET A 25 0.25 -11.75 6.38
CA MET A 25 0.52 -11.19 5.05
C MET A 25 2.02 -11.31 4.81
N SER A 26 2.42 -11.86 3.67
CA SER A 26 3.80 -11.82 3.20
C SER A 26 4.24 -10.35 3.26
N LEU A 27 5.12 -10.02 4.22
CA LEU A 27 5.93 -8.81 4.14
C LEU A 27 6.62 -8.90 2.78
N GLY A 28 6.32 -7.94 1.90
CA GLY A 28 6.44 -8.03 0.45
C GLY A 28 7.66 -8.80 -0.05
N ASP A 29 7.46 -9.55 -1.13
CA ASP A 29 8.50 -10.36 -1.76
C ASP A 29 9.84 -9.63 -1.77
N ALA A 30 10.87 -10.30 -1.25
CA ALA A 30 12.26 -9.82 -1.26
C ALA A 30 12.84 -9.74 -2.68
N GLN A 31 12.07 -10.08 -3.71
CA GLN A 31 12.46 -9.89 -5.09
C GLN A 31 12.41 -8.40 -5.43
N PRO A 32 13.51 -7.82 -5.94
CA PRO A 32 13.48 -6.45 -6.41
C PRO A 32 12.46 -6.34 -7.54
N GLY A 33 11.59 -5.34 -7.46
CA GLY A 33 10.71 -4.98 -8.57
C GLY A 33 11.51 -4.51 -9.79
N GLU A 34 10.85 -4.38 -10.92
CA GLU A 34 11.41 -3.82 -12.14
C GLU A 34 11.83 -2.36 -11.91
N VAL A 35 13.09 -2.06 -12.15
CA VAL A 35 13.64 -0.70 -11.99
C VAL A 35 13.53 0.03 -13.31
N LEU A 36 12.79 1.13 -13.33
CA LEU A 36 12.68 2.01 -14.49
C LEU A 36 14.05 2.63 -14.83
N MET A 37 14.36 2.70 -16.12
CA MET A 37 15.48 3.50 -16.64
C MET A 37 15.19 5.00 -16.51
N PRO A 38 16.21 5.88 -16.45
CA PRO A 38 15.99 7.32 -16.47
C PRO A 38 15.17 7.76 -17.69
N GLY A 39 14.11 8.55 -17.46
CA GLY A 39 13.13 8.97 -18.46
C GLY A 39 12.07 7.91 -18.83
N GLU A 40 12.19 6.69 -18.31
CA GLU A 40 11.18 5.65 -18.54
C GLU A 40 9.92 5.92 -17.72
N THR A 41 8.77 5.58 -18.32
CA THR A 41 7.46 5.75 -17.73
C THR A 41 6.67 4.47 -17.85
N THR A 42 5.99 4.08 -16.78
CA THR A 42 5.04 2.96 -16.76
C THR A 42 3.66 3.43 -16.30
N ALA A 43 2.63 2.64 -16.61
CA ALA A 43 1.25 2.92 -16.23
C ALA A 43 0.75 1.90 -15.22
N LEU A 44 0.26 2.39 -14.09
CA LEU A 44 -0.27 1.61 -12.98
C LEU A 44 -1.80 1.69 -12.98
N GLN A 45 -2.44 0.56 -12.69
CA GLN A 45 -3.89 0.39 -12.66
C GLN A 45 -4.32 0.09 -11.23
N PHE A 46 -4.62 1.14 -10.47
CA PHE A 46 -4.86 1.08 -9.03
C PHE A 46 -6.36 1.02 -8.72
N PHE A 47 -6.75 0.15 -7.78
CA PHE A 47 -8.11 0.07 -7.25
C PHE A 47 -8.11 0.30 -5.74
N THR A 48 -9.07 1.10 -5.25
CA THR A 48 -9.12 1.53 -3.85
C THR A 48 -9.44 0.40 -2.87
N ASN A 49 -9.95 -0.74 -3.36
CA ASN A 49 -10.21 -1.93 -2.56
C ASN A 49 -9.01 -2.86 -2.39
N ILE A 50 -7.86 -2.53 -2.98
CA ILE A 50 -6.63 -3.31 -2.83
C ILE A 50 -5.83 -2.71 -1.68
N PRO A 51 -5.67 -3.44 -0.56
CA PRO A 51 -4.97 -2.91 0.61
C PRO A 51 -3.46 -2.77 0.37
N ASN A 52 -2.85 -3.57 -0.49
CA ASN A 52 -1.42 -3.43 -0.80
C ASN A 52 -1.26 -3.71 -2.29
N PHE A 53 -1.46 -2.67 -3.11
CA PHE A 53 -1.25 -2.81 -4.55
C PHE A 53 0.26 -2.84 -4.81
N ASP A 54 0.80 -4.04 -5.07
CA ASP A 54 2.17 -4.19 -5.55
C ASP A 54 2.23 -3.65 -6.98
N THR A 55 3.03 -2.60 -7.18
CA THR A 55 3.21 -1.99 -8.50
C THR A 55 4.17 -2.80 -9.37
N GLU A 56 4.88 -3.77 -8.77
CA GLU A 56 6.03 -4.47 -9.33
C GLU A 56 7.22 -3.56 -9.67
N ILE A 57 7.15 -2.25 -9.38
CA ILE A 57 8.22 -1.29 -9.67
C ILE A 57 9.16 -1.15 -8.48
N GLY A 58 10.45 -1.41 -8.73
CA GLY A 58 11.54 -1.17 -7.80
C GLY A 58 11.98 0.29 -7.84
N LEU A 59 11.87 0.98 -6.70
CA LEU A 59 12.46 2.30 -6.51
C LEU A 59 13.90 2.18 -6.00
N GLN A 60 14.75 3.13 -6.38
CA GLN A 60 16.15 3.21 -5.97
C GLN A 60 16.38 4.39 -5.01
N GLU A 61 17.09 4.17 -3.92
CA GLU A 61 17.37 5.18 -2.89
C GLU A 61 17.92 6.48 -3.50
N GLY A 62 17.34 7.62 -3.09
CA GLY A 62 17.80 8.94 -3.52
C GLY A 62 17.43 9.32 -4.96
N VAL A 63 16.79 8.43 -5.71
CA VAL A 63 16.30 8.73 -7.07
C VAL A 63 14.97 9.47 -7.01
N GLN A 64 14.82 10.45 -7.89
CA GLN A 64 13.59 11.21 -8.06
C GLN A 64 12.63 10.51 -9.03
N TYR A 65 11.36 10.51 -8.65
CA TYR A 65 10.26 9.95 -9.42
C TYR A 65 9.15 10.98 -9.57
N GLU A 66 8.44 10.88 -10.68
CA GLU A 66 7.22 11.62 -10.97
C GLU A 66 6.03 10.68 -10.99
N LEU A 67 4.98 11.05 -10.26
CA LEU A 67 3.70 10.36 -10.22
C LEU A 67 2.62 11.27 -10.81
N LYS A 68 1.94 10.84 -11.86
CA LYS A 68 0.85 11.59 -12.48
C LYS A 68 -0.45 10.79 -12.46
N ILE A 69 -1.50 11.38 -11.90
CA ILE A 69 -2.84 10.78 -11.94
C ILE A 69 -3.46 11.14 -13.30
N ASN A 70 -3.53 10.16 -14.21
CA ASN A 70 -4.07 10.36 -15.55
C ASN A 70 -5.60 10.32 -15.56
N LEU A 71 -6.16 9.42 -14.76
CA LEU A 71 -7.59 9.25 -14.59
C LEU A 71 -7.87 8.92 -13.14
N LEU A 72 -8.80 9.66 -12.54
CA LEU A 72 -9.37 9.36 -11.24
C LEU A 72 -10.86 9.13 -11.43
N SER A 73 -11.32 7.92 -11.14
CA SER A 73 -12.77 7.67 -11.04
C SER A 73 -13.30 8.20 -9.71
N ASN A 74 -14.61 8.22 -9.53
CA ASN A 74 -15.20 8.57 -8.24
C ASN A 74 -14.78 7.54 -7.19
N TRP A 75 -14.01 8.00 -6.22
CA TRP A 75 -13.61 7.24 -5.05
C TRP A 75 -14.76 7.23 -4.04
N LEU A 76 -14.96 6.08 -3.39
CA LEU A 76 -16.11 5.78 -2.56
C LEU A 76 -15.67 4.85 -1.42
N ASP A 77 -16.01 5.21 -0.18
CA ASP A 77 -16.04 4.25 0.94
C ASP A 77 -17.50 3.91 1.26
N SER A 78 -17.93 2.69 0.91
CA SER A 78 -19.31 2.24 1.10
C SER A 78 -20.35 3.19 0.48
N THR A 79 -20.94 4.08 1.28
CA THR A 79 -21.95 5.07 0.86
C THR A 79 -21.44 6.51 0.90
N ILE A 80 -20.17 6.71 1.28
CA ILE A 80 -19.53 8.01 1.42
C ILE A 80 -18.83 8.32 0.10
N ASP A 81 -19.38 9.29 -0.63
CA ASP A 81 -18.93 9.72 -1.95
C ASP A 81 -18.41 11.16 -1.98
N ARG A 82 -18.35 11.81 -0.80
CA ARG A 82 -18.06 13.22 -0.65
C ARG A 82 -17.19 13.53 0.56
N ASN A 83 -16.35 14.55 0.42
CA ASN A 83 -15.47 15.04 1.47
C ASN A 83 -16.22 15.98 2.44
N GLU A 84 -15.51 16.51 3.42
CA GLU A 84 -16.04 17.47 4.41
C GLU A 84 -16.64 18.74 3.79
N ASN A 85 -16.24 19.07 2.56
CA ASN A 85 -16.74 20.20 1.78
C ASN A 85 -17.88 19.83 0.83
N LYS A 86 -18.42 18.60 0.92
CA LYS A 86 -19.46 18.03 0.04
C LYS A 86 -19.06 17.91 -1.43
N GLN A 87 -17.75 17.95 -1.72
CA GLN A 87 -17.17 17.75 -3.04
C GLN A 87 -16.91 16.26 -3.26
N THR A 88 -16.85 15.84 -4.52
CA THR A 88 -16.45 14.47 -4.88
C THR A 88 -15.06 14.17 -4.34
N LEU A 89 -14.85 12.91 -3.94
CA LEU A 89 -13.56 12.45 -3.42
C LEU A 89 -12.49 12.48 -4.49
N ASP A 90 -11.33 12.99 -4.11
CA ASP A 90 -10.12 13.01 -4.91
C ASP A 90 -8.99 12.22 -4.23
N GLN A 91 -7.79 12.30 -4.79
CA GLN A 91 -6.61 11.59 -4.28
C GLN A 91 -6.19 12.02 -2.86
N TYR A 92 -6.60 13.20 -2.40
CA TYR A 92 -6.28 13.70 -1.05
C TYR A 92 -7.22 13.12 0.02
N GLY A 93 -8.23 12.36 -0.39
CA GLY A 93 -9.21 11.75 0.52
C GLY A 93 -10.08 12.82 1.19
N PHE A 94 -10.36 12.62 2.47
CA PHE A 94 -11.19 13.54 3.26
C PHE A 94 -10.80 13.52 4.74
N ALA A 95 -11.28 14.51 5.48
CA ALA A 95 -10.95 14.66 6.89
C ALA A 95 -11.54 13.53 7.76
N ASP A 96 -10.81 13.10 8.80
CA ASP A 96 -11.28 12.08 9.75
C ASP A 96 -12.61 12.43 10.43
N SER A 97 -12.98 13.71 10.48
CA SER A 97 -14.26 14.18 11.00
C SER A 97 -15.48 13.66 10.24
N VAL A 98 -15.31 13.19 8.99
CA VAL A 98 -16.39 12.58 8.21
C VAL A 98 -16.50 11.07 8.41
N MET A 99 -15.58 10.44 9.15
CA MET A 99 -15.68 9.02 9.50
C MET A 99 -16.99 8.73 10.25
N PRO A 100 -17.79 7.73 9.81
CA PRO A 100 -19.01 7.35 10.52
C PRO A 100 -18.73 6.87 11.95
N ILE A 101 -17.57 6.25 12.15
CA ILE A 101 -17.15 5.69 13.43
C ILE A 101 -15.77 6.27 13.78
N PRO A 102 -15.69 7.30 14.64
CA PRO A 102 -14.42 7.95 14.97
C PRO A 102 -13.34 7.01 15.52
N ALA A 103 -13.72 5.94 16.22
CA ALA A 103 -12.78 4.95 16.73
C ALA A 103 -12.02 4.19 15.61
N VAL A 104 -12.60 4.13 14.40
CA VAL A 104 -11.98 3.48 13.24
C VAL A 104 -10.79 4.28 12.73
N SER A 105 -10.70 5.60 13.00
CA SER A 105 -9.54 6.43 12.64
C SER A 105 -8.23 5.94 13.27
N LEU A 106 -8.31 5.35 14.48
CA LEU A 106 -7.17 4.79 15.19
C LEU A 106 -6.58 3.56 14.50
N LEU A 107 -7.36 2.93 13.61
CA LEU A 107 -7.01 1.74 12.83
C LEU A 107 -6.58 2.08 11.40
N LYS A 108 -6.54 3.37 11.03
CA LYS A 108 -5.93 3.79 9.75
C LYS A 108 -4.48 3.35 9.70
N ARG A 109 -4.04 3.01 8.49
CA ARG A 109 -2.65 2.64 8.23
C ARG A 109 -1.68 3.78 8.53
N SER A 110 -2.10 5.00 8.23
CA SER A 110 -1.41 6.21 8.62
C SER A 110 -2.33 7.13 9.41
N ARG A 111 -1.96 7.42 10.66
CA ARG A 111 -2.74 8.30 11.54
C ARG A 111 -2.54 9.79 11.22
N GLU A 112 -1.46 10.12 10.54
CA GLU A 112 -1.04 11.49 10.26
C GLU A 112 -1.65 12.03 8.95
N HIS A 113 -2.23 11.14 8.14
CA HIS A 113 -2.74 11.44 6.80
C HIS A 113 -4.26 11.37 6.77
N ASN A 114 -4.87 11.99 5.76
CA ASN A 114 -6.31 12.00 5.61
C ASN A 114 -6.85 10.57 5.43
N TRP A 115 -8.09 10.35 5.84
CA TRP A 115 -8.75 9.08 5.55
C TRP A 115 -9.00 8.99 4.04
N PHE A 116 -8.74 7.81 3.47
CA PHE A 116 -8.88 7.53 2.03
C PHE A 116 -7.88 8.20 1.09
N GLU A 117 -6.88 8.89 1.64
CA GLU A 117 -5.80 9.51 0.86
C GLU A 117 -4.97 8.48 0.08
N LEU A 118 -4.54 8.79 -1.14
CA LEU A 118 -3.58 7.95 -1.87
C LEU A 118 -2.21 7.95 -1.16
N MET A 119 -1.75 6.77 -0.79
CA MET A 119 -0.50 6.54 -0.07
C MET A 119 0.50 5.79 -0.93
N LEU A 120 1.77 6.14 -0.75
CA LEU A 120 2.93 5.45 -1.30
C LEU A 120 3.71 4.84 -0.14
N LEU A 121 4.21 3.61 -0.33
CA LEU A 121 5.01 2.91 0.65
C LEU A 121 6.08 2.07 -0.02
N GLN A 122 7.25 2.00 0.59
CA GLN A 122 8.27 1.00 0.30
C GLN A 122 8.34 0.02 1.48
N PRO A 123 7.67 -1.16 1.43
CA PRO A 123 7.39 -1.98 2.62
C PRO A 123 8.63 -2.43 3.40
N ASN A 124 9.77 -2.57 2.72
CA ASN A 124 11.04 -3.01 3.29
C ASN A 124 11.92 -1.85 3.81
N CYS A 125 11.45 -0.61 3.67
CA CYS A 125 12.16 0.59 4.13
C CYS A 125 11.72 1.02 5.55
N LYS A 126 12.39 2.05 6.08
CA LYS A 126 11.96 2.73 7.32
C LYS A 126 10.55 3.30 7.15
N ARG A 127 9.87 3.55 8.27
CA ARG A 127 8.53 4.15 8.32
C ARG A 127 8.43 5.48 7.56
N SER A 128 9.53 6.23 7.45
CA SER A 128 9.60 7.47 6.66
C SER A 128 9.38 7.28 5.15
N SER A 129 9.37 6.05 4.65
CA SER A 129 8.98 5.73 3.27
C SER A 129 7.46 5.71 3.05
N LEU A 130 6.66 5.70 4.13
CA LEU A 130 5.22 5.86 4.05
C LEU A 130 4.92 7.34 3.92
N VAL A 131 4.40 7.75 2.77
CA VAL A 131 4.04 9.14 2.48
C VAL A 131 2.68 9.18 1.81
N GLY A 132 1.91 10.22 2.12
CA GLY A 132 0.67 10.52 1.41
C GLY A 132 0.93 11.36 0.17
N ILE A 133 -0.04 11.43 -0.73
CA ILE A 133 0.03 12.33 -1.87
C ILE A 133 0.12 13.81 -1.44
N SER A 134 -0.37 14.14 -0.24
CA SER A 134 -0.21 15.48 0.36
C SER A 134 1.24 15.82 0.72
N ASP A 135 2.11 14.82 0.92
CA ASP A 135 3.52 15.04 1.24
C ASP A 135 4.38 15.30 0.00
N LEU A 136 3.86 14.98 -1.19
CA LEU A 136 4.60 15.07 -2.43
C LEU A 136 4.61 16.50 -2.97
N THR A 137 5.67 16.87 -3.68
CA THR A 137 5.76 18.20 -4.29
C THR A 137 4.99 18.22 -5.60
N PHE A 138 3.85 18.90 -5.63
CA PHE A 138 3.06 19.07 -6.85
C PHE A 138 3.72 20.08 -7.80
N ASP A 139 3.96 19.67 -9.03
CA ASP A 139 4.40 20.54 -10.12
C ASP A 139 3.21 20.92 -11.00
N GLU A 140 2.80 22.18 -10.92
CA GLU A 140 1.68 22.73 -11.68
C GLU A 140 1.91 22.68 -13.20
N ALA A 141 3.17 22.72 -13.67
CA ALA A 141 3.48 22.75 -15.10
C ALA A 141 3.23 21.39 -15.77
N SER A 142 3.62 20.30 -15.11
CA SER A 142 3.41 18.93 -15.62
C SER A 142 2.09 18.30 -15.15
N GLY A 143 1.52 18.81 -14.05
CA GLY A 143 0.40 18.20 -13.35
C GLY A 143 0.80 16.90 -12.65
N SER A 144 2.05 16.80 -12.21
CA SER A 144 2.64 15.60 -11.59
C SER A 144 3.08 15.88 -10.15
N TYR A 145 3.20 14.82 -9.37
CA TYR A 145 3.73 14.82 -8.01
C TYR A 145 5.16 14.29 -8.03
N ASN A 146 6.07 15.04 -7.43
CA ASN A 146 7.48 14.69 -7.33
C ASN A 146 7.79 14.12 -5.95
N PHE A 147 8.59 13.04 -5.94
CA PHE A 147 9.08 12.46 -4.70
C PHE A 147 10.45 11.81 -4.90
N VAL A 148 11.17 11.63 -3.79
CA VAL A 148 12.47 10.95 -3.76
C VAL A 148 12.31 9.65 -2.99
N ALA A 149 12.76 8.55 -3.56
CA ALA A 149 12.69 7.25 -2.90
C ALA A 149 13.60 7.21 -1.67
N THR A 150 13.07 6.68 -0.57
CA THR A 150 13.73 6.70 0.75
C THR A 150 14.77 5.59 0.89
N CYS A 151 14.57 4.45 0.23
CA CYS A 151 15.55 3.37 0.18
C CYS A 151 15.35 2.55 -1.10
N ASP A 152 16.15 1.50 -1.33
CA ASP A 152 15.89 0.54 -2.40
C ASP A 152 14.71 -0.37 -2.03
N GLY A 153 13.70 -0.46 -2.90
CA GLY A 153 12.57 -1.36 -2.66
C GLY A 153 11.35 -1.13 -3.54
N LYS A 154 10.45 -2.12 -3.59
CA LYS A 154 9.22 -2.03 -4.37
C LYS A 154 8.30 -0.91 -3.88
N LEU A 155 7.69 -0.19 -4.81
CA LEU A 155 6.59 0.74 -4.53
C LEU A 155 5.29 -0.04 -4.33
N THR A 156 4.59 0.24 -3.25
CA THR A 156 3.23 -0.21 -2.96
C THR A 156 2.31 1.01 -2.87
N LEU A 157 1.14 0.91 -3.49
CA LEU A 157 0.09 1.92 -3.39
C LEU A 157 -1.10 1.39 -2.58
N PHE A 158 -1.79 2.30 -1.90
CA PHE A 158 -3.06 2.02 -1.22
C PHE A 158 -3.78 3.33 -0.90
N VAL A 159 -5.09 3.28 -0.63
CA VAL A 159 -5.79 4.41 0.01
C VAL A 159 -5.67 4.29 1.51
N ASN A 160 -5.48 5.38 2.25
CA ASN A 160 -5.29 5.38 3.70
C ASN A 160 -6.57 5.05 4.46
N ASP A 161 -7.02 3.81 4.33
CA ASP A 161 -8.20 3.28 4.96
C ASP A 161 -7.83 2.39 6.16
N SER A 162 -8.80 2.11 7.01
CA SER A 162 -8.63 1.33 8.21
C SER A 162 -8.46 -0.15 7.91
N HIS A 163 -7.62 -0.81 8.71
CA HIS A 163 -7.37 -2.23 8.56
C HIS A 163 -8.68 -3.05 8.61
N GLY A 164 -8.92 -3.83 7.55
CA GLY A 164 -10.11 -4.68 7.41
C GLY A 164 -11.30 -4.02 6.72
N PHE A 165 -11.22 -2.75 6.32
CA PHE A 165 -12.34 -2.04 5.70
C PHE A 165 -12.31 -2.05 4.18
N TYR A 166 -11.14 -2.02 3.52
CA TYR A 166 -10.94 -2.01 2.05
C TYR A 166 -11.94 -2.75 1.13
N SER A 167 -12.57 -3.84 1.56
CA SER A 167 -13.58 -4.54 0.76
C SER A 167 -14.85 -3.72 0.47
N ASN A 168 -15.13 -2.66 1.24
CA ASN A 168 -16.23 -1.74 1.01
C ASN A 168 -15.85 -0.53 0.12
N ASN A 169 -14.58 -0.44 -0.29
CA ASN A 169 -14.10 0.63 -1.13
C ASN A 169 -14.48 0.38 -2.59
N SER A 170 -14.79 1.46 -3.30
CA SER A 170 -14.93 1.45 -4.75
C SER A 170 -14.20 2.65 -5.34
N GLY A 171 -13.55 2.46 -6.47
CA GLY A 171 -12.71 3.46 -7.07
C GLY A 171 -11.53 2.84 -7.79
N PHE A 172 -11.03 3.63 -8.71
CA PHE A 172 -9.98 3.30 -9.64
C PHE A 172 -9.17 4.56 -9.96
N ALA A 173 -7.87 4.39 -10.15
CA ALA A 173 -6.99 5.40 -10.70
C ALA A 173 -6.05 4.78 -11.74
N SER A 174 -5.87 5.47 -12.86
CA SER A 174 -4.75 5.21 -13.77
C SER A 174 -3.64 6.22 -13.46
N ILE A 175 -2.46 5.70 -13.12
CA ILE A 175 -1.34 6.51 -12.64
C ILE A 175 -0.15 6.25 -13.55
N SER A 176 0.48 7.32 -14.06
CA SER A 176 1.80 7.22 -14.67
C SER A 176 2.86 7.39 -13.60
N LEU A 177 3.85 6.50 -13.60
CA LEU A 177 5.04 6.60 -12.77
C LEU A 177 6.25 6.68 -13.68
N SER A 178 7.06 7.72 -13.48
CA SER A 178 8.25 7.98 -14.27
C SER A 178 9.47 8.12 -13.37
N ARG A 179 10.61 7.65 -13.85
CA ARG A 179 11.90 7.99 -13.24
C ARG A 179 12.48 9.22 -13.95
N VAL A 180 12.84 10.23 -13.17
CA VAL A 180 13.45 11.46 -13.69
C VAL A 180 14.93 11.24 -14.00
#